data_AF-A0A6A8LQW1-F1
#
_entry.id   AF-A0A6A8LQW1-F1
#
_cell.length_a   1.000
_cell.length_b   1.000
_cell.length_c   1.000
_cell.angle_alpha   90.00
_cell.angle_beta   90.00
_cell.angle_gamma   90.00
#
_symmetry.space_group_name_H-M   'P 1'
#
loop_
_entity.id
_entity.type
_entity.pdbx_description
1 polymer ?
#
loop_
_entity_poly.entity_id
_entity_poly.type
_entity_poly.pdbx_seq_one_letter_code
_entity_poly.pdbx_strand_id
1 'polypeptide(L)' 'MNLVPTVIEQSSQGERAYDIYSRLLKDRIIMVSGEVNDDMANAIIAQLLF' A
#
# COMPACT_ATOMS: atom_id res chain seq x y z
N MET A 1 -0.36 3.58 -17.11
CA MET A 1 0.62 3.06 -16.13
C MET A 1 1.41 4.24 -15.59
N ASN A 2 0.94 4.85 -14.49
CA ASN A 2 1.75 5.82 -13.76
C ASN A 2 2.75 5.03 -12.91
N LEU A 3 4.02 5.41 -12.97
CA LEU A 3 5.07 4.79 -12.16
C LEU A 3 4.77 5.10 -10.68
N VAL A 4 4.48 4.07 -9.89
CA VAL A 4 4.34 4.23 -8.44
C VAL A 4 5.75 4.34 -7.86
N PRO A 5 6.07 5.39 -7.08
CA PRO A 5 7.40 5.56 -6.53
C PRO A 5 7.72 4.45 -5.52
N THR A 6 8.93 3.92 -5.62
CA THR A 6 9.47 2.91 -4.71
C THR A 6 10.23 3.61 -3.58
N VAL A 7 9.99 3.17 -2.34
CA VAL A 7 10.65 3.61 -1.12
C VAL A 7 11.56 2.49 -0.62
N ILE A 8 12.80 2.82 -0.29
CA ILE A 8 13.76 1.88 0.29
C ILE A 8 13.77 2.10 1.79
N GLU A 9 13.37 1.08 2.56
CA GLU A 9 13.42 1.09 4.02
C GLU A 9 14.64 0.29 4.49
N GLN A 10 15.53 0.94 5.24
CA GLN A 10 16.64 0.26 5.91
C GLN A 10 16.17 -0.33 7.22
N SER A 11 16.13 -1.66 7.30
CA SER A 11 15.93 -2.39 8.55
C SER A 11 17.28 -2.94 9.05
N SER A 12 17.36 -3.27 10.34
CA SER A 12 18.53 -3.90 10.95
C SER A 12 18.89 -5.28 10.35
N GLN A 13 18.03 -5.88 9.52
CA GLN A 13 18.27 -7.13 8.80
C GLN A 13 18.51 -6.95 7.29
N GLY A 14 18.57 -5.70 6.79
CA GLY A 14 18.84 -5.37 5.39
C GLY A 14 17.90 -4.31 4.81
N GLU A 15 18.11 -3.99 3.53
CA GLU A 15 17.30 -3.04 2.76
C GLU A 15 16.09 -3.76 2.15
N ARG A 16 14.89 -3.20 2.34
CA ARG A 16 13.68 -3.71 1.72
C ARG A 16 13.01 -2.59 0.93
N ALA A 17 12.84 -2.82 -0.36
CA ALA A 17 12.13 -1.92 -1.25
C ALA A 17 10.63 -2.22 -1.18
N TYR A 18 9.85 -1.17 -0.95
CA TYR A 18 8.39 -1.20 -0.94
C TYR A 18 7.88 -0.15 -1.92
N ASP A 19 6.74 -0.40 -2.55
CA ASP A 19 6.01 0.72 -3.14
C ASP A 19 5.44 1.63 -2.03
N ILE A 20 5.16 2.88 -2.38
CA ILE A 20 4.65 3.87 -1.42
C ILE A 20 3.35 3.42 -0.74
N TYR A 21 2.45 2.70 -1.43
CA TYR A 21 1.18 2.25 -0.85
C TYR A 21 1.40 1.13 0.17
N SER A 22 2.29 0.19 -0.11
CA SER A 22 2.70 -0.84 0.84
C SER A 22 3.36 -0.24 2.08
N ARG A 23 4.16 0.82 1.93
CA ARG A 23 4.78 1.52 3.08
C ARG A 23 3.75 2.23 3.95
N LEU A 24 2.71 2.81 3.34
CA LEU A 24 1.59 3.43 4.04
C LEU A 24 0.70 2.41 4.74
N LEU A 25 0.43 1.27 4.09
CA LEU A 25 -0.36 0.19 4.67
C LEU A 25 0.31 -0.38 5.93
N LYS A 26 1.65 -0.45 5.95
CA LYS A 26 2.43 -0.81 7.16
C LYS A 26 2.17 0.15 8.34
N ASP A 27 1.95 1.43 8.05
CA ASP A 27 1.57 2.46 9.04
C ASP A 27 0.04 2.50 9.27
N ARG A 28 -0.70 1.50 8.79
CA ARG A 28 -2.17 1.38 8.85
C ARG A 28 -2.91 2.49 8.12
N ILE A 29 -2.33 3.02 7.05
CA ILE A 29 -2.93 4.03 6.20
C ILE A 29 -3.37 3.38 4.88
N ILE A 30 -4.67 3.41 4.60
CA ILE A 30 -5.27 2.93 3.36
C ILE A 30 -5.64 4.13 2.48
N MET A 31 -5.17 4.12 1.23
CA MET A 31 -5.46 5.18 0.27
C MET A 31 -6.64 4.77 -0.60
N VAL A 32 -7.69 5.61 -0.62
CA VAL A 32 -8.86 5.43 -1.48
C VAL A 32 -8.92 6.61 -2.45
N SER A 33 -8.88 6.33 -3.75
CA SER A 33 -8.98 7.35 -4.79
C SER A 33 -9.89 6.88 -5.93
N GLY A 34 -10.73 7.80 -6.41
CA GLY A 34 -11.67 7.52 -7.49
C GLY A 34 -13.04 7.04 -7.00
N GLU A 35 -13.78 6.41 -7.92
CA GLU A 35 -15.13 5.90 -7.66
C GLU A 35 -15.12 4.60 -6.86
N VAL A 36 -16.08 4.46 -5.95
CA VAL A 36 -16.26 3.23 -5.19
C VAL A 36 -16.99 2.20 -6.05
N ASN A 37 -16.29 1.14 -6.40
CA ASN A 37 -16.85 -0.04 -7.04
C ASN A 37 -16.55 -1.30 -6.23
N ASP A 38 -17.17 -2.42 -6.62
CA ASP A 38 -17.08 -3.69 -5.90
C ASP A 38 -15.64 -4.21 -5.80
N ASP A 39 -14.84 -4.05 -6.85
CA ASP A 39 -13.43 -4.46 -6.86
C ASP A 39 -12.60 -3.66 -5.85
N MET A 40 -12.80 -2.33 -5.80
CA MET A 40 -12.13 -1.45 -4.85
C MET A 40 -12.58 -1.75 -3.42
N ALA A 41 -13.87 -1.99 -3.20
CA ALA A 41 -14.42 -2.34 -1.89
C ALA A 41 -13.79 -3.64 -1.37
N ASN A 42 -13.70 -4.68 -2.22
CA ASN A 42 -13.05 -5.93 -1.86
C ASN A 42 -11.56 -5.76 -1.52
N ALA A 43 -10.83 -4.93 -2.28
CA ALA A 43 -9.43 -4.63 -2.00
C ALA A 43 -9.26 -3.90 -0.66
N ILE A 44 -10.12 -2.93 -0.33
CA ILE A 44 -10.09 -2.20 0.95
C ILE A 44 -10.41 -3.16 2.11
N ILE A 45 -11.41 -4.02 1.97
CA ILE A 45 -11.75 -5.01 3.01
C ILE A 45 -10.56 -5.94 3.27
N ALA A 46 -9.88 -6.41 2.23
CA ALA A 46 -8.68 -7.23 2.38
C ALA A 46 -7.56 -6.48 3.13
N GLN A 47 -7.37 -5.19 2.85
CA GLN A 47 -6.38 -4.35 3.54
C GLN A 47 -6.75 -4.06 5.01
N LEU A 48 -8.04 -4.05 5.37
CA LEU A 48 -8.49 -3.90 6.75
C LEU A 48 -8.29 -5.16 7.62
N LEU A 49 -8.24 -6.34 6.99
CA LEU A 49 -8.04 -7.62 7.67
C LEU A 49 -6.56 -7.99 7.85
N PHE A 50 -5.66 -7.25 7.20
CA PHE A 50 -4.20 -7.41 7.27
C PHE A 50 -3.62 -6.68 8.50
#